data_AF-A0A842R5Y3-F1
#
_entry.id   AF-A0A842R5Y3-F1
#
_cell.length_a   1.000
_cell.length_b   1.000
_cell.length_c   1.000
_cell.angle_alpha   90.00
_cell.angle_beta   90.00
_cell.angle_gamma   90.00
#
_symmetry.space_group_name_H-M   'P 1'
#
loop_
_entity.id
_entity.type
_entity.pdbx_description
1 polymer ?
#
loop_
_entity_poly.entity_id
_entity_poly.type
_entity_poly.pdbx_seq_one_letter_code
_entity_poly.pdbx_strand_id
1 'polypeptide(L)'
;MAKKPKKSSKKRTAGGDIQVNRARVPRREDNEILGIVIKILGNERMRVRCADGKERLGRIRGKLKKRMWVRLGDLVLVSPWDFQDDRCDIIHRYRQTESAWLERKGFFTEYLDF
;
A
#
# COMPACT_ATOMS: atom_id res chain seq x y z
N MET A 1 50.34 16.50 -10.99
CA MET A 1 49.08 16.37 -11.77
C MET A 1 48.75 14.89 -11.93
N ALA A 2 47.87 14.33 -11.10
CA ALA A 2 47.45 12.93 -11.20
C ALA A 2 45.98 12.85 -11.64
N LYS A 3 45.74 12.32 -12.85
CA LYS A 3 44.39 12.09 -13.39
C LYS A 3 43.71 10.98 -12.59
N LYS A 4 42.59 11.30 -11.92
CA LYS A 4 41.74 10.31 -11.23
C LYS A 4 41.08 9.37 -12.25
N PRO A 5 41.09 8.04 -12.04
CA PRO A 5 40.44 7.11 -12.96
C PRO A 5 38.91 7.20 -12.87
N LYS A 6 38.26 7.21 -14.05
CA LYS A 6 36.80 7.24 -14.21
C LYS A 6 36.19 5.90 -13.74
N LYS A 7 35.32 5.94 -12.72
CA LYS A 7 34.55 4.77 -12.27
C LYS A 7 33.55 4.37 -13.36
N SER A 8 33.68 3.14 -13.83
CA SER A 8 32.81 2.49 -14.80
C SER A 8 31.39 2.32 -14.27
N SER A 9 30.41 2.70 -15.08
CA SER A 9 28.99 2.50 -14.84
C SER A 9 28.64 1.01 -14.98
N LYS A 10 28.57 0.30 -13.86
CA LYS A 10 28.14 -1.10 -13.83
C LYS A 10 26.64 -1.16 -14.14
N LYS A 11 26.31 -1.48 -15.40
CA LYS A 11 24.97 -1.88 -15.85
C LYS A 11 24.45 -2.97 -14.91
N ARG A 12 23.32 -2.70 -14.23
CA ARG A 12 22.60 -3.71 -13.45
C ARG A 12 21.68 -4.48 -14.38
N THR A 13 22.22 -5.51 -15.02
CA THR A 13 21.44 -6.68 -15.41
C THR A 13 21.19 -7.48 -14.14
N ALA A 14 19.93 -7.62 -13.73
CA ALA A 14 19.54 -8.60 -12.73
C ALA A 14 18.03 -8.82 -12.81
N GLY A 15 17.62 -9.80 -13.62
CA GLY A 15 16.53 -10.67 -13.23
C GLY A 15 16.99 -11.38 -11.97
N GLY A 16 16.63 -10.82 -10.82
CA GLY A 16 16.82 -11.43 -9.52
C GLY A 16 15.45 -11.86 -9.04
N ASP A 17 15.26 -13.16 -8.94
CA ASP A 17 14.39 -13.86 -8.00
C ASP A 17 14.03 -12.95 -6.82
N ILE A 18 12.90 -12.26 -6.96
CA ILE A 18 12.34 -11.43 -5.91
C ILE A 18 12.00 -12.42 -4.81
N GLN A 19 12.82 -12.48 -3.76
CA GLN A 19 12.41 -13.09 -2.50
C GLN A 19 11.12 -12.37 -2.10
N VAL A 20 9.98 -12.96 -2.43
CA VAL A 20 8.68 -12.41 -2.07
C VAL A 20 8.56 -12.65 -0.57
N ASN A 21 9.08 -11.71 0.21
CA ASN A 21 8.79 -11.67 1.62
C ASN A 21 7.26 -11.64 1.74
N ARG A 22 6.69 -12.60 2.47
CA ARG A 22 5.23 -12.83 2.50
C ARG A 22 4.54 -11.50 2.85
N ALA A 23 3.64 -11.03 1.98
CA ALA A 23 2.89 -9.81 2.25
C ALA A 23 1.97 -10.05 3.46
N ARG A 24 1.72 -9.01 4.26
CA ARG A 24 0.70 -9.07 5.31
C ARG A 24 -0.67 -9.27 4.66
N VAL A 25 -1.41 -10.27 5.10
CA VAL A 25 -2.80 -10.50 4.63
C VAL A 25 -3.81 -9.80 5.55
N PRO A 26 -4.97 -9.36 5.03
CA PRO A 26 -6.05 -8.83 5.86
C PRO A 26 -6.55 -9.88 6.86
N ARG A 27 -6.77 -9.45 8.10
CA ARG A 27 -7.35 -10.29 9.16
C ARG A 27 -8.80 -9.94 9.41
N ARG A 28 -9.66 -10.96 9.38
CA ARG A 28 -11.10 -10.80 9.66
C ARG A 28 -11.36 -10.39 11.11
N GLU A 29 -10.57 -10.91 12.05
CA GLU A 29 -10.68 -10.60 13.48
C GLU A 29 -10.44 -9.13 13.80
N ASP A 30 -9.57 -8.47 13.02
CA ASP A 30 -9.21 -7.06 13.18
C ASP A 30 -10.07 -6.13 12.29
N ASN A 31 -11.12 -6.68 11.66
CA ASN A 31 -11.94 -5.99 10.65
C ASN A 31 -11.08 -5.31 9.56
N GLU A 32 -10.05 -6.00 9.07
CA GLU A 32 -9.13 -5.45 8.09
C GLU A 32 -9.56 -5.76 6.66
N ILE A 33 -9.50 -4.76 5.79
CA ILE A 33 -9.90 -4.84 4.39
C ILE A 33 -8.82 -4.18 3.53
N LEU A 34 -8.59 -4.71 2.34
CA LEU A 34 -7.76 -4.04 1.34
C LEU A 34 -8.48 -2.81 0.78
N GLY A 35 -7.70 -1.82 0.36
CA GLY A 35 -8.23 -0.67 -0.33
C GLY A 35 -7.19 0.02 -1.19
N ILE A 36 -7.67 0.88 -2.08
CA ILE A 36 -6.86 1.66 -3.00
C ILE A 36 -7.08 3.14 -2.73
N VAL A 37 -5.99 3.89 -2.70
CA VAL A 37 -6.07 5.34 -2.49
C VAL A 37 -6.50 6.05 -3.76
N ILE A 38 -7.69 6.65 -3.72
CA ILE A 38 -8.31 7.37 -4.85
C ILE A 38 -8.15 8.89 -4.77
N LYS A 39 -7.90 9.45 -3.58
CA LYS A 39 -7.65 10.89 -3.44
C LYS A 39 -6.93 11.20 -2.14
N ILE A 40 -5.96 12.11 -2.17
CA ILE A 40 -5.33 12.66 -0.95
C ILE A 40 -6.04 13.96 -0.59
N LEU A 41 -6.51 14.07 0.64
CA LEU A 41 -7.28 15.23 1.12
C LEU A 41 -6.45 16.17 2.02
N GLY A 42 -5.27 15.73 2.44
CA GLY A 42 -4.43 16.46 3.39
C GLY A 42 -4.80 16.18 4.84
N ASN A 43 -4.03 16.74 5.78
CA ASN A 43 -4.16 16.48 7.22
C ASN A 43 -4.28 14.98 7.55
N GLU A 44 -3.45 14.17 6.88
CA GLU A 44 -3.35 12.71 7.05
C GLU A 44 -4.61 11.92 6.67
N ARG A 45 -5.53 12.58 5.95
CA ARG A 45 -6.75 12.00 5.43
C ARG A 45 -6.62 11.74 3.94
N MET A 46 -7.18 10.62 3.52
CA MET A 46 -7.27 10.23 2.12
C MET A 46 -8.59 9.49 1.89
N ARG A 47 -9.11 9.56 0.68
CA ARG A 47 -10.25 8.75 0.27
C ARG A 47 -9.74 7.43 -0.29
N VAL A 48 -10.30 6.34 0.21
CA VAL A 48 -9.89 4.97 -0.10
C VAL A 48 -11.09 4.21 -0.61
N ARG A 49 -10.95 3.58 -1.78
CA ARG A 49 -11.92 2.59 -2.27
C ARG A 49 -11.58 1.25 -1.66
N CYS A 50 -12.50 0.66 -0.93
CA CYS A 50 -12.29 -0.59 -0.20
C CYS A 50 -12.75 -1.79 -1.02
N ALA A 51 -12.23 -2.97 -0.68
CA ALA A 51 -12.58 -4.23 -1.33
C ALA A 51 -14.05 -4.67 -1.16
N ASP A 52 -14.82 -3.98 -0.32
CA ASP A 52 -16.25 -4.21 -0.16
C ASP A 52 -17.11 -3.28 -1.02
N GLY A 53 -16.48 -2.54 -1.96
CA GLY A 53 -17.15 -1.64 -2.89
C GLY A 53 -17.46 -0.25 -2.32
N LYS A 54 -17.12 0.02 -1.05
CA LYS A 54 -17.39 1.32 -0.41
C LYS A 54 -16.19 2.25 -0.48
N GLU A 55 -16.44 3.55 -0.58
CA GLU A 55 -15.41 4.58 -0.48
C GLU A 55 -15.41 5.21 0.91
N ARG A 56 -14.28 5.11 1.62
CA ARG A 56 -14.14 5.59 3.00
C ARG A 56 -13.12 6.71 3.13
N LEU A 57 -13.32 7.56 4.12
CA LEU A 57 -12.35 8.55 4.57
C LEU A 57 -11.35 7.88 5.51
N GLY A 58 -10.19 7.54 4.96
CA GLY A 58 -9.09 6.90 5.66
C GLY A 58 -8.19 7.90 6.40
N ARG A 59 -7.84 7.59 7.65
CA ARG A 59 -6.85 8.32 8.45
C ARG A 59 -5.60 7.48 8.67
N ILE A 60 -4.40 8.03 8.45
CA ILE A 60 -3.16 7.32 8.79
C ILE A 60 -3.07 7.14 10.31
N ARG A 61 -3.01 5.89 10.79
CA ARG A 61 -2.94 5.60 12.21
C ARG A 61 -1.68 6.22 12.82
N GLY A 62 -1.83 6.84 13.99
CA GLY A 62 -0.84 7.78 14.56
C GLY A 62 0.62 7.30 14.57
N LYS A 63 0.84 6.04 14.93
CA LYS A 63 2.19 5.42 14.99
C LYS A 63 2.89 5.28 13.62
N LEU A 64 2.16 5.46 12.52
CA LEU A 64 2.61 5.24 11.14
C LEU A 64 2.83 6.53 10.36
N LYS A 65 2.28 7.66 10.85
CA LYS A 65 2.35 8.98 10.19
C LYS A 65 3.75 9.38 9.73
N LYS A 66 4.77 9.16 10.56
CA LYS A 66 6.17 9.51 10.24
C LYS A 66 6.88 8.52 9.32
N ARG A 67 6.34 7.31 9.14
CA ARG A 67 7.03 6.18 8.48
C ARG A 67 6.37 5.73 7.18
N MET A 68 5.15 6.19 6.90
CA MET A 68 4.36 5.72 5.77
C MET A 68 4.08 6.87 4.82
N TRP A 69 4.74 6.86 3.66
CA TRP A 69 4.44 7.76 2.57
C TRP A 69 3.50 7.07 1.61
N VAL A 70 2.27 7.57 1.53
CA VAL A 70 1.21 7.01 0.69
C VAL A 70 0.94 7.95 -0.48
N ARG A 71 0.81 7.40 -1.67
CA ARG A 71 0.50 8.11 -2.91
C ARG A 71 -0.87 7.70 -3.43
N LEU A 72 -1.41 8.51 -4.33
CA LEU A 72 -2.51 8.09 -5.20
C LEU A 72 -2.06 6.84 -5.96
N GLY A 73 -2.88 5.80 -6.03
CA GLY A 73 -2.45 4.54 -6.66
C GLY A 73 -2.16 3.41 -5.68
N ASP A 74 -1.75 3.74 -4.45
CA ASP A 74 -1.18 2.73 -3.56
C ASP A 74 -2.26 1.79 -3.02
N LEU A 75 -1.94 0.49 -3.01
CA LEU A 75 -2.68 -0.51 -2.26
C LEU A 75 -2.36 -0.35 -0.77
N VAL A 76 -3.41 -0.21 0.03
CA VAL A 76 -3.35 -0.03 1.47
C VAL A 76 -4.19 -1.07 2.18
N LEU A 77 -3.84 -1.32 3.43
CA LEU A 77 -4.68 -2.05 4.36
C LEU A 77 -5.39 -1.06 5.28
N VAL A 78 -6.71 -1.19 5.37
CA VAL A 78 -7.56 -0.34 6.19
C VAL A 78 -8.34 -1.17 7.20
N SER A 79 -8.73 -0.54 8.30
CA SER A 79 -9.70 -1.07 9.27
C SER A 79 -10.85 -0.06 9.36
N PRO A 80 -12.03 -0.39 8.81
CA PRO A 80 -13.24 0.41 8.96
C PRO A 80 -13.62 0.60 10.44
N TRP A 81 -14.27 1.71 10.75
CA TRP A 81 -14.77 1.95 12.10
C TRP A 81 -16.14 1.32 12.30
N ASP A 82 -16.32 0.61 13.42
CA ASP A 82 -17.57 -0.12 13.69
C ASP A 82 -18.80 0.79 13.87
N PHE A 83 -18.59 2.04 14.30
CA PHE A 83 -19.66 3.01 14.55
C PHE A 83 -19.91 3.98 13.39
N GLN A 84 -19.00 4.05 12.41
CA GLN A 84 -19.14 4.94 11.27
C GLN A 84 -18.47 4.34 10.04
N ASP A 85 -19.30 3.72 9.20
CA ASP A 85 -18.86 2.96 8.04
C ASP A 85 -18.14 3.83 6.99
N ASP A 86 -18.45 5.12 6.91
CA ASP A 86 -17.77 6.06 5.99
C ASP A 86 -16.31 6.38 6.38
N ARG A 87 -15.83 5.86 7.52
CA ARG A 87 -14.49 6.15 8.05
C ARG A 87 -13.68 4.88 8.27
N CYS A 88 -12.37 5.01 8.09
CA CYS A 88 -11.44 3.93 8.38
C CYS A 88 -10.07 4.45 8.84
N ASP A 89 -9.31 3.59 9.51
CA ASP A 89 -7.89 3.80 9.80
C ASP A 89 -7.04 3.07 8.76
N ILE A 90 -5.97 3.72 8.27
CA ILE A 90 -4.97 3.12 7.39
C ILE A 90 -3.82 2.57 8.22
N ILE A 91 -3.58 1.26 8.06
CA ILE A 91 -2.69 0.46 8.90
C ILE A 91 -1.41 0.08 8.16
N HIS A 92 -1.48 -0.11 6.85
CA HIS A 92 -0.33 -0.53 6.06
C HIS A 92 -0.42 -0.01 4.62
N ARG A 93 0.74 0.21 3.99
CA ARG A 93 0.85 0.48 2.56
C ARG A 93 1.76 -0.59 1.95
N TYR A 94 1.19 -1.36 1.05
CA TYR A 94 1.90 -2.41 0.34
C TYR A 94 2.87 -1.82 -0.68
N ARG A 95 4.01 -2.47 -0.87
CA ARG A 95 4.89 -2.24 -2.02
C ARG A 95 4.31 -2.91 -3.25
N GLN A 96 4.80 -2.54 -4.43
CA GLN A 96 4.37 -3.15 -5.69
C GLN A 96 4.51 -4.68 -5.69
N THR A 97 5.62 -5.19 -5.17
CA THR A 97 5.90 -6.64 -5.10
C THR A 97 4.94 -7.38 -4.18
N GLU A 98 4.53 -6.75 -3.08
CA GLU A 98 3.56 -7.30 -2.12
C GLU A 98 2.14 -7.27 -2.72
N SER A 99 1.80 -6.17 -3.41
CA SER A 99 0.52 -6.00 -4.10
C SER A 99 0.35 -7.07 -5.18
N ALA A 100 1.35 -7.26 -6.04
CA ALA A 100 1.35 -8.30 -7.06
C ALA A 100 1.35 -9.73 -6.48
N TRP A 101 1.82 -9.92 -5.24
CA TRP A 101 1.68 -11.20 -4.55
C TRP A 101 0.27 -11.44 -4.03
N LEU A 102 -0.37 -10.41 -3.47
CA LEU A 102 -1.76 -10.47 -3.00
C LEU A 102 -2.73 -10.72 -4.15
N GLU A 103 -2.52 -10.05 -5.28
CA GLU A 103 -3.28 -10.24 -6.52
C GLU A 103 -3.19 -11.70 -7.00
N ARG A 104 -1.97 -12.23 -7.15
CA ARG A 104 -1.73 -13.64 -7.54
C ARG A 104 -2.33 -14.66 -6.56
N LYS A 105 -2.58 -14.27 -5.31
CA LYS A 105 -3.20 -15.12 -4.30
C LYS A 105 -4.73 -14.99 -4.23
N GLY A 106 -5.33 -14.14 -5.08
CA GLY A 106 -6.77 -13.96 -5.16
C GLY A 106 -7.35 -13.10 -4.02
N PHE A 107 -6.55 -12.22 -3.43
CA PHE A 107 -7.07 -11.24 -2.46
C PHE A 107 -7.71 -10.01 -3.12
N PHE A 108 -7.55 -9.86 -4.43
CA PHE A 108 -8.16 -8.77 -5.19
C PHE A 108 -9.60 -9.13 -5.55
N THR A 109 -10.44 -8.11 -5.60
CA THR A 109 -11.85 -8.13 -6.00
C THR A 109 -12.01 -7.13 -7.16
N GLU A 110 -13.13 -7.17 -7.86
CA GLU A 110 -13.50 -6.23 -8.93
C GLU A 110 -13.44 -4.74 -8.50
N TYR A 111 -13.50 -4.46 -7.20
CA TYR A 111 -13.40 -3.10 -6.66
C TYR A 111 -11.96 -2.59 -6.48
N LEU A 112 -10.96 -3.47 -6.65
CA LEU A 112 -9.54 -3.18 -6.46
C LEU A 112 -8.78 -3.04 -7.78
N ASP A 113 -9.49 -2.75 -8.86
CA ASP A 113 -8.91 -2.49 -10.18
C ASP A 113 -8.75 -0.98 -10.44
N PHE A 114 -7.76 -0.62 -11.27
CA PHE A 114 -7.45 0.76 -11.71
C PHE A 114 -7.96 1.04 -13.12
#